data_AF-A0A3E3DUP4-F1
#
_entry.id   AF-A0A3E3DUP4-F1
#
_cell.length_a   1.000
_cell.length_b   1.000
_cell.length_c   1.000
_cell.angle_alpha   90.00
_cell.angle_beta   90.00
_cell.angle_gamma   90.00
#
_symmetry.space_group_name_H-M   'P 1'
#
loop_
_entity.id
_entity.type
_entity.pdbx_description
1 polymer ?
#
loop_
_entity_poly.entity_id
_entity_poly.type
_entity_poly.pdbx_seq_one_letter_code
_entity_poly.pdbx_strand_id
1 'polypeptide(L)'
;MTYNMIPNEVLHDNELKPISRLLYSDLCSLSNLEGYCFAMNRYFAKLYDKSLNTIISSLKELKEKDYIKVEYTYKKDSKEIEMRKITPLIKSQDIIVNNFKYPIIKIGVPLPKI
;
A
#
# COMPACT_ATOMS: atom_id res chain seq x y z
N MET A 1 4.95 20.58 2.92
CA MET A 1 5.06 19.22 3.48
C MET A 1 4.14 18.32 2.69
N THR A 2 4.66 17.24 2.11
CA THR A 2 3.84 16.15 1.56
C THR A 2 3.48 15.22 2.72
N TYR A 3 2.20 14.85 2.81
CA TYR A 3 1.74 13.86 3.77
C TYR A 3 1.35 12.59 3.01
N ASN A 4 1.55 11.46 3.66
CA ASN A 4 1.25 10.14 3.13
C ASN A 4 0.11 9.57 3.98
N MET A 5 -0.95 9.09 3.32
CA MET A 5 -2.10 8.45 3.98
C MET A 5 -2.06 6.93 3.78
N ILE A 6 -2.37 6.18 4.83
CA ILE A 6 -2.49 4.71 4.77
C ILE A 6 -3.94 4.35 5.08
N PRO A 7 -4.67 3.70 4.16
CA PRO A 7 -6.00 3.20 4.42
C PRO A 7 -6.02 2.20 5.59
N ASN A 8 -7.11 2.21 6.36
CA ASN A 8 -7.28 1.34 7.54
C ASN A 8 -7.05 -0.15 7.21
N GLU A 9 -7.54 -0.60 6.06
CA GLU A 9 -7.38 -1.97 5.58
C GLU A 9 -5.93 -2.38 5.31
N VAL A 10 -5.04 -1.43 4.98
CA VAL A 10 -3.61 -1.68 4.80
C VAL A 10 -2.89 -1.51 6.14
N LEU A 11 -3.26 -0.49 6.91
CA LEU A 11 -2.65 -0.18 8.20
C LEU A 11 -2.79 -1.31 9.21
N HIS A 12 -3.98 -1.94 9.25
CA HIS A 12 -4.33 -2.99 10.21
C HIS A 12 -4.20 -4.42 9.67
N ASP A 13 -3.69 -4.59 8.45
CA ASP A 13 -3.37 -5.91 7.93
C ASP A 13 -2.09 -6.44 8.58
N ASN A 14 -2.26 -7.31 9.59
CA ASN A 14 -1.15 -7.87 10.36
C ASN A 14 -0.29 -8.86 9.58
N GLU A 15 -0.76 -9.37 8.43
CA GLU A 15 0.05 -10.22 7.58
C GLU A 15 1.00 -9.38 6.72
N LEU A 16 0.70 -8.09 6.49
CA LEU A 16 1.62 -7.16 5.83
C LEU A 16 2.76 -6.76 6.76
N LYS A 17 3.99 -6.81 6.23
CA LYS A 17 5.15 -6.18 6.88
C LYS A 17 4.93 -4.66 7.03
N PRO A 18 5.46 -4.02 8.08
CA PRO A 18 5.35 -2.57 8.26
C PRO A 18 5.85 -1.76 7.06
N ILE A 19 6.96 -2.18 6.44
CA ILE A 19 7.51 -1.52 5.24
C ILE A 19 6.56 -1.59 4.04
N SER A 20 5.81 -2.68 3.88
CA SER A 20 4.82 -2.85 2.81
C SER A 20 3.67 -1.87 2.98
N ARG A 21 3.25 -1.59 4.21
CA ARG A 21 2.21 -0.59 4.53
C ARG A 21 2.69 0.83 4.22
N LEU A 22 3.94 1.17 4.57
CA LEU A 22 4.54 2.46 4.23
C LEU A 22 4.67 2.63 2.72
N LEU A 23 5.18 1.61 2.04
CA LEU A 23 5.35 1.59 0.59
C LEU A 23 4.02 1.79 -0.13
N TYR A 24 2.94 1.17 0.34
CA TYR A 24 1.60 1.40 -0.19
C TYR A 24 1.20 2.88 -0.12
N SER A 25 1.51 3.56 0.98
CA SER A 25 1.24 4.99 1.14
C SER A 25 1.92 5.85 0.09
N ASP A 26 3.21 5.58 -0.18
CA ASP A 26 3.94 6.29 -1.23
C ASP A 26 3.39 5.96 -2.61
N LEU A 27 2.98 4.70 -2.85
CA LEU A 27 2.35 4.33 -4.11
C LEU A 27 1.05 5.12 -4.33
N CYS A 28 0.23 5.32 -3.30
CA CYS A 28 -0.95 6.20 -3.38
C CYS A 28 -0.55 7.64 -3.73
N SER A 29 0.40 8.22 -2.99
CA SER A 29 0.84 9.60 -3.21
C SER A 29 1.45 9.81 -4.61
N LEU A 30 2.26 8.87 -5.08
CA LEU A 30 2.91 8.93 -6.40
C LEU A 30 1.95 8.64 -7.55
N SER A 31 0.86 7.92 -7.30
CA SER A 31 -0.17 7.64 -8.31
C SER A 31 -1.19 8.76 -8.46
N ASN A 32 -1.16 9.78 -7.60
CA ASN A 32 -2.20 10.81 -7.54
C ASN A 32 -2.32 11.66 -8.81
N LEU A 33 -1.25 11.79 -9.60
CA LEU A 33 -1.25 12.59 -10.84
C LEU A 33 -1.76 11.78 -12.05
N GLU A 34 -1.23 10.56 -12.23
CA GLU A 34 -1.41 9.78 -13.46
C GLU A 34 -2.33 8.55 -13.27
N GLY A 35 -2.78 8.29 -12.05
CA GLY A 35 -3.50 7.07 -11.67
C GLY A 35 -2.59 5.84 -11.48
N TYR A 36 -1.27 6.00 -11.62
CA TYR A 36 -0.29 4.94 -11.39
C TYR A 36 1.08 5.51 -11.02
N CYS A 37 1.86 4.71 -10.29
CA CYS A 37 3.22 5.00 -9.93
C CYS A 37 4.20 4.37 -10.94
N PHE A 38 5.09 5.20 -11.49
CA PHE A 38 6.17 4.81 -12.39
C PHE A 38 7.54 4.70 -11.68
N ALA A 39 7.61 4.97 -10.38
CA ALA A 39 8.86 4.94 -9.63
C ALA A 39 9.49 3.54 -9.62
N MET A 40 10.82 3.49 -9.76
CA MET A 40 11.59 2.25 -9.81
C MET A 40 11.87 1.67 -8.42
N ASN A 41 12.14 0.37 -8.33
CA ASN A 41 12.51 -0.26 -7.05
C ASN A 41 13.73 0.37 -6.38
N ARG A 42 14.69 0.86 -7.19
CA ARG A 42 15.88 1.58 -6.70
C ARG A 42 15.52 2.89 -6.00
N TYR A 43 14.47 3.58 -6.45
CA TYR A 43 13.99 4.79 -5.80
C TYR A 43 13.53 4.49 -4.36
N PHE A 44 12.64 3.51 -4.19
CA PHE A 44 12.15 3.12 -2.87
C PHE A 44 13.24 2.50 -1.98
N ALA A 45 14.16 1.72 -2.56
CA ALA A 45 15.28 1.15 -1.82
C ALA A 45 16.15 2.25 -1.18
N LYS A 46 16.43 3.31 -1.95
CA LYS A 46 17.13 4.50 -1.44
C LYS A 46 16.30 5.28 -0.44
N LEU A 47 15.01 5.49 -0.71
CA LEU A 47 14.10 6.25 0.15
C LEU A 47 14.00 5.65 1.56
N TYR A 48 13.93 4.33 1.65
CA TYR A 48 13.73 3.59 2.90
C TYR A 48 15.02 3.04 3.53
N ASP A 49 16.18 3.26 2.89
CA ASP A 49 17.45 2.63 3.24
C ASP A 49 17.30 1.09 3.40
N LYS A 50 16.81 0.46 2.33
CA LYS A 50 16.57 -0.99 2.26
C LYS A 50 17.19 -1.60 1.01
N SER A 51 17.40 -2.92 1.09
CA SER A 51 17.82 -3.70 -0.08
C SER A 51 16.74 -3.70 -1.18
N LEU A 52 17.17 -3.88 -2.42
CA LEU A 52 16.24 -4.10 -3.54
C LEU A 52 15.32 -5.29 -3.31
N ASN A 53 15.84 -6.36 -2.72
CA ASN A 53 15.07 -7.57 -2.41
C ASN A 53 13.95 -7.29 -1.40
N THR A 54 14.20 -6.40 -0.42
CA THR A 54 13.17 -5.96 0.53
C THR A 54 12.03 -5.25 -0.20
N ILE A 55 12.35 -4.31 -1.11
CA ILE A 55 11.31 -3.59 -1.87
C ILE A 55 10.56 -4.53 -2.80
N ILE A 56 11.26 -5.42 -3.52
CA ILE A 56 10.63 -6.40 -4.42
C ILE A 56 9.68 -7.32 -3.64
N SER A 57 10.13 -7.85 -2.49
CA SER A 57 9.29 -8.72 -1.66
C SER A 57 8.09 -7.97 -1.07
N SER A 58 8.23 -6.69 -0.71
CA SER A 58 7.13 -5.86 -0.20
C SER A 58 6.09 -5.57 -1.29
N LEU A 59 6.53 -5.26 -2.52
CA LEU A 59 5.63 -5.11 -3.68
C LEU A 59 4.92 -6.43 -4.02
N LYS A 60 5.63 -7.55 -3.93
CA LYS A 60 5.06 -8.88 -4.17
C LYS A 60 3.94 -9.17 -3.15
N GLU A 61 4.18 -8.90 -1.88
CA GLU A 61 3.21 -9.07 -0.80
C GLU A 61 1.95 -8.22 -1.04
N LEU A 62 2.10 -6.93 -1.36
CA LEU A 62 0.98 -6.05 -1.70
C LEU A 62 0.19 -6.56 -2.91
N LYS A 63 0.88 -7.10 -3.92
CA LYS A 63 0.25 -7.66 -5.12
C LYS A 63 -0.53 -8.94 -4.80
N GLU A 64 0.05 -9.86 -4.02
CA GLU A 64 -0.56 -11.12 -3.63
C GLU A 64 -1.83 -10.94 -2.78
N LYS A 65 -1.91 -9.82 -2.06
CA LYS A 65 -3.08 -9.44 -1.25
C LYS A 65 -4.07 -8.52 -1.97
N ASP A 66 -3.92 -8.33 -3.28
CA ASP A 66 -4.76 -7.46 -4.11
C ASP A 66 -4.86 -6.01 -3.61
N TYR A 67 -3.79 -5.50 -2.99
CA TYR A 67 -3.69 -4.07 -2.68
C TYR A 67 -3.13 -3.27 -3.86
N ILE A 68 -2.38 -3.89 -4.76
CA ILE A 68 -1.84 -3.22 -5.94
C ILE A 68 -1.98 -4.06 -7.20
N LYS A 69 -2.17 -3.40 -8.33
CA LYS A 69 -2.02 -3.97 -9.68
C LYS A 69 -0.66 -3.55 -10.25
N VAL A 70 0.04 -4.48 -10.89
CA VAL A 70 1.32 -4.20 -11.55
C VAL A 70 1.24 -4.61 -13.02
N GLU A 71 1.43 -3.65 -13.91
CA GLU A 71 1.37 -3.81 -15.36
C GLU A 71 2.72 -3.47 -15.98
N TYR A 72 3.07 -4.21 -17.03
CA TYR A 72 4.33 -4.05 -17.75
C TYR A 72 4.06 -3.78 -19.23
N THR A 73 4.69 -2.74 -19.75
CA THR A 73 4.79 -2.49 -21.20
C THR A 73 6.17 -2.98 -21.64
N TYR A 74 6.21 -3.71 -22.74
CA TYR A 74 7.44 -4.25 -23.32
C TYR A 74 7.78 -3.49 -24.60
N LYS A 75 9.08 -3.36 -24.89
CA LYS A 75 9.52 -2.81 -26.17
C LYS A 75 9.02 -3.68 -27.31
N LYS A 76 8.72 -3.05 -28.45
CA LYS A 76 8.26 -3.75 -29.66
C LYS A 76 9.23 -4.89 -30.01
N ASP A 77 8.68 -6.08 -30.23
CA ASP A 77 9.42 -7.30 -30.61
C ASP A 77 10.53 -7.72 -29.62
N SER A 78 10.42 -7.34 -28.34
CA SER A 78 11.41 -7.68 -27.30
C SER A 78 10.74 -8.12 -25.99
N LYS A 79 11.48 -8.90 -25.19
CA LYS A 79 11.12 -9.22 -23.79
C LYS A 79 11.61 -8.17 -22.80
N GLU A 80 12.24 -7.10 -23.28
CA GLU A 80 12.70 -6.01 -22.43
C GLU A 80 11.52 -5.14 -21.97
N ILE A 81 11.43 -4.93 -20.66
CA ILE A 81 10.41 -4.07 -20.06
C ILE A 81 10.75 -2.61 -20.40
N GLU A 82 9.84 -1.95 -21.10
CA GLU A 82 9.91 -0.52 -21.40
C GLU A 82 9.40 0.30 -20.22
N MET A 83 8.28 -0.11 -19.63
CA MET A 83 7.63 0.62 -18.53
C MET A 83 6.96 -0.33 -17.57
N ARG A 84 6.95 0.05 -16.29
CA ARG A 84 6.13 -0.57 -15.25
C ARG A 84 5.16 0.45 -14.68
N LYS A 85 3.89 0.09 -14.60
CA LYS A 85 2.85 0.85 -13.92
C LYS A 85 2.40 0.09 -12.69
N ILE A 86 2.40 0.75 -11.52
CA ILE A 86 1.84 0.20 -10.29
C ILE A 86 0.64 1.04 -9.89
N THR A 87 -0.53 0.42 -9.79
CA THR A 87 -1.78 1.09 -9.42
C THR A 87 -2.27 0.58 -8.08
N PRO A 88 -2.37 1.44 -7.05
CA PRO A 88 -3.06 1.10 -5.80
C PRO A 88 -4.52 0.76 -6.06
N LEU A 89 -5.00 -0.31 -5.44
CA LEU A 89 -6.38 -0.76 -5.51
C LEU A 89 -7.05 -0.41 -4.19
N ILE A 90 -8.15 0.34 -4.27
CA ILE A 90 -9.02 0.59 -3.12
C ILE A 90 -9.96 -0.61 -3.07
N LYS A 91 -9.96 -1.37 -1.96
CA LYS A 91 -11.04 -2.33 -1.74
C LYS A 91 -12.26 -1.51 -1.33
N SER A 92 -13.28 -1.49 -2.18
CA SER A 92 -14.52 -0.75 -1.94
C SER A 92 -15.02 -1.01 -0.53
N GLN A 93 -15.50 0.06 0.12
CA GLN A 93 -15.93 0.15 1.50
C GLN A 93 -17.18 -0.70 1.86
N ASP A 94 -17.42 -1.83 1.20
CA ASP A 94 -18.61 -2.68 1.40
C ASP A 94 -18.57 -3.46 2.74
N ILE A 95 -17.56 -3.24 3.59
CA ILE A 95 -17.44 -3.87 4.91
C ILE A 95 -17.75 -2.90 6.08
N ILE A 96 -17.83 -1.58 5.85
CA ILE A 96 -17.99 -0.61 6.97
C ILE A 96 -19.35 -0.68 7.66
N VAL A 97 -20.36 -1.32 7.08
CA VAL A 97 -21.65 -1.42 7.78
C VAL A 97 -21.64 -2.47 8.90
N ASN A 98 -20.71 -3.45 8.90
CA ASN A 98 -20.89 -4.65 9.75
C ASN A 98 -19.75 -5.01 10.71
N ASN A 99 -18.65 -4.25 10.83
CA ASN A 99 -17.57 -4.65 11.74
C ASN A 99 -16.80 -3.48 12.39
N PHE A 100 -17.48 -2.68 13.21
CA PHE A 100 -16.80 -1.87 14.24
C PHE A 100 -16.12 -2.82 15.25
N LYS A 101 -14.89 -3.25 14.94
CA LYS A 101 -14.06 -4.10 15.81
C LYS A 101 -13.58 -3.38 17.07
N TYR A 102 -13.61 -2.05 17.05
CA TYR A 102 -13.31 -1.23 18.22
C TYR A 102 -14.64 -0.83 18.87
N PRO A 103 -14.86 -1.13 20.16
CA PRO A 103 -15.97 -0.52 20.86
C PRO A 103 -15.73 0.99 20.82
N ILE A 104 -16.65 1.73 20.19
CA ILE A 104 -16.76 3.15 20.46
C ILE A 104 -17.13 3.21 21.95
N ILE A 105 -16.13 3.43 22.81
CA ILE A 105 -16.39 3.80 24.19
C ILE A 105 -17.15 5.12 24.05
N LYS A 106 -18.46 5.07 24.28
CA LYS A 106 -19.27 6.29 24.36
C LYS A 106 -18.57 7.20 25.36
N ILE A 107 -18.23 8.42 24.94
CA ILE A 107 -17.64 9.43 25.80
C ILE A 107 -18.57 9.55 27.02
N GLY A 108 -18.10 9.10 28.19
CA GLY A 108 -18.89 9.08 29.43
C GLY A 108 -19.10 7.72 30.12
N VAL A 109 -18.64 6.59 29.57
CA VAL A 109 -18.68 5.30 30.31
C VAL A 109 -17.44 5.19 31.20
N PRO A 110 -17.58 5.09 32.54
CA PRO A 110 -16.42 4.98 33.42
C PRO A 110 -15.68 3.66 33.19
N LEU A 111 -14.34 3.74 33.19
CA LEU A 111 -13.48 2.56 33.10
C LEU A 111 -13.86 1.55 34.19
N PRO A 112 -13.91 0.24 33.88
CA PRO A 112 -14.16 -0.77 34.89
C PRO A 112 -13.08 -0.68 35.96
N LYS A 113 -13.51 -0.50 37.21
CA LYS A 113 -12.59 -0.51 38.35
C LYS A 113 -12.02 -1.92 38.49
N ILE A 114 -10.69 -1.99 38.48
CA ILE A 114 -9.91 -3.19 38.83
C ILE A 114 -10.16 -3.55 40.28
#